data_AF-A0A961NPT7-F1
#
_entry.id   AF-A0A961NPT7-F1
#
_cell.length_a   1.000
_cell.length_b   1.000
_cell.length_c   1.000
_cell.angle_alpha   90.00
_cell.angle_beta   90.00
_cell.angle_gamma   90.00
#
_symmetry.space_group_name_H-M   'P 1'
#
loop_
_entity.id
_entity.type
_entity.pdbx_description
1 polymer ?
#
loop_
_entity_poly.entity_id
_entity_poly.type
_entity_poly.pdbx_seq_one_letter_code
_entity_poly.pdbx_strand_id
1 'polypeptide(L)'
;MFRKSLSFLQEFSIPLVAGVLAALLIANLDYELYHEWFHLHNLFGDLELLGHPITFHFLINDLFMVLFFGIAAVEITQAVRPGGSLNPISRAINPLLGTLGGVVGPVGVYFAMSYMLHPEPFETVLTGWGVPTATDIALAWLVARIVFGDRHPAVSFLLLLAVADDAIGLGIIAVFYPDPQHPVEVYWLGLTLLGMASAFGLRLMNVRNFWLYILIGGTLSWLGLIMAHLHPALALVFIVPFIPADNSRHEQLFADEVSDHSPLVQ
;
A
#
# COMPACT_ATOMS: atom_id res chain seq x y z
N MET A 1 9.23 13.87 26.96
CA MET A 1 10.11 14.39 25.89
C MET A 1 10.14 13.44 24.70
N PHE A 2 10.56 12.18 24.86
CA PHE A 2 10.65 11.18 23.76
C PHE A 2 9.35 10.98 22.95
N ARG A 3 8.18 10.84 23.58
CA ARG A 3 6.89 10.70 22.86
C ARG A 3 6.50 11.91 22.01
N LYS A 4 6.86 13.13 22.45
CA LYS A 4 6.59 14.37 21.68
C LYS A 4 7.52 14.49 20.48
N SER A 5 8.80 14.15 20.64
CA SER A 5 9.73 14.09 19.53
C SER A 5 9.35 13.01 18.51
N LEU A 6 8.87 11.86 18.97
CA LEU A 6 8.41 10.79 18.09
C LEU A 6 7.15 11.17 17.32
N SER A 7 6.16 11.81 17.96
CA SER A 7 4.97 12.28 17.24
C SER A 7 5.32 13.36 16.22
N PHE A 8 6.22 14.29 16.57
CA PHE A 8 6.72 15.30 15.64
C PHE A 8 7.45 14.69 14.44
N LEU A 9 8.31 13.69 14.65
CA LEU A 9 9.01 12.99 13.56
C LEU A 9 8.04 12.26 12.62
N GLN A 10 6.99 11.65 13.17
CA GLN A 10 5.95 10.98 12.41
C GLN A 10 5.04 11.97 11.67
N GLU A 11 4.73 13.09 12.31
CA GLU A 11 3.87 14.15 11.77
C GLU A 11 4.46 14.82 10.52
N PHE A 12 5.79 14.94 10.46
CA PHE A 12 6.48 15.55 9.32
C PHE A 12 7.10 14.53 8.35
N SER A 13 6.75 13.25 8.47
CA SER A 13 7.30 12.15 7.67
C SER A 13 8.84 12.17 7.59
N ILE A 14 9.51 12.65 8.65
CA ILE A 14 10.97 12.89 8.65
C ILE A 14 11.77 11.62 8.34
N PRO A 15 11.42 10.42 8.88
CA PRO A 15 12.12 9.20 8.52
C PRO A 15 12.09 8.88 7.02
N LEU A 16 10.95 9.12 6.35
CA LEU A 16 10.79 8.89 4.92
C LEU A 16 11.68 9.85 4.12
N VAL A 17 11.58 11.15 4.41
CA VAL A 17 12.37 12.19 3.71
C VAL A 17 13.87 11.97 3.95
N ALA A 18 14.27 11.69 5.18
CA ALA A 18 15.67 11.38 5.51
C ALA A 18 16.15 10.12 4.79
N GLY A 19 15.32 9.08 4.69
CA GLY A 19 15.62 7.86 3.95
C GLY A 19 15.84 8.13 2.47
N VAL A 20 14.95 8.89 1.83
CA VAL A 20 15.08 9.29 0.41
C VAL A 20 16.37 10.11 0.19
N LEU A 21 16.63 11.11 1.03
CA LEU A 21 17.83 11.94 0.91
C LEU A 21 19.11 11.13 1.14
N ALA A 22 19.12 10.22 2.11
CA ALA A 22 20.25 9.33 2.35
C ALA A 22 20.48 8.38 1.17
N ALA A 23 19.41 7.77 0.64
CA ALA A 23 19.49 6.89 -0.52
C ALA A 23 20.02 7.63 -1.75
N LEU A 24 19.52 8.84 -2.04
CA LEU A 24 20.03 9.68 -3.12
C LEU A 24 21.51 10.03 -2.90
N LEU A 25 21.89 10.42 -1.69
CA LEU A 25 23.26 10.81 -1.39
C LEU A 25 24.22 9.63 -1.56
N ILE A 26 23.87 8.45 -1.05
CA ILE A 26 24.69 7.24 -1.19
C ILE A 26 24.78 6.82 -2.66
N ALA A 27 23.65 6.75 -3.37
CA ALA A 27 23.61 6.35 -4.78
C ALA A 27 24.41 7.27 -5.71
N ASN A 28 24.53 8.57 -5.36
CA ASN A 28 25.33 9.53 -6.13
C ASN A 28 26.81 9.59 -5.71
N LEU A 29 27.14 9.21 -4.47
CA LEU A 29 28.54 9.17 -4.02
C LEU A 29 29.25 7.90 -4.43
N ASP A 30 28.60 6.74 -4.30
CA ASP A 30 29.15 5.44 -4.61
C ASP A 30 28.03 4.51 -5.11
N TYR A 31 27.91 4.46 -6.44
CA TYR A 31 26.93 3.65 -7.14
C TYR A 31 27.14 2.15 -6.89
N GLU A 32 28.39 1.70 -6.87
CA GLU A 32 28.73 0.28 -6.65
C GLU A 32 28.39 -0.12 -5.22
N LEU A 33 28.75 0.68 -4.22
CA LEU A 33 28.38 0.43 -2.83
C LEU A 33 26.85 0.35 -2.64
N TYR A 34 26.10 1.23 -3.28
CA TYR A 34 24.64 1.19 -3.24
C TYR A 34 24.11 -0.14 -3.81
N HIS A 35 24.53 -0.51 -5.01
CA HIS A 35 24.06 -1.75 -5.64
C HIS A 35 24.54 -3.00 -4.92
N GLU A 36 25.78 -3.03 -4.44
CA GLU A 36 26.30 -4.16 -3.65
C GLU A 36 25.55 -4.32 -2.35
N TRP A 37 25.17 -3.24 -1.66
CA TRP A 37 24.39 -3.32 -0.41
C TRP A 37 22.97 -3.85 -0.61
N PHE A 38 22.29 -3.42 -1.68
CA PHE A 38 20.92 -3.82 -1.95
C PHE A 38 20.81 -5.19 -2.64
N HIS A 39 21.80 -5.55 -3.45
CA HIS A 39 21.92 -6.84 -4.11
C HIS A 39 22.91 -7.78 -3.41
N LEU A 40 23.31 -7.48 -2.17
CA LEU A 40 24.19 -8.34 -1.39
C LEU A 40 23.47 -9.68 -1.26
N HIS A 41 23.89 -10.62 -2.10
CA HIS A 41 23.47 -12.00 -2.05
C HIS A 41 23.95 -12.45 -0.68
N ASN A 42 23.03 -12.83 0.18
CA ASN A 42 23.29 -13.50 1.46
C ASN A 42 23.45 -12.59 2.68
N LEU A 43 22.45 -11.74 2.94
CA LEU A 43 22.25 -11.05 4.23
C LEU A 43 22.35 -12.00 5.44
N PHE A 44 21.97 -13.28 5.24
CA PHE A 44 21.99 -14.34 6.23
C PHE A 44 22.71 -15.63 5.76
N GLY A 45 23.57 -15.60 4.72
CA GLY A 45 24.16 -16.81 4.11
C GLY A 45 23.33 -17.36 2.92
N ASP A 46 23.62 -18.57 2.43
CA ASP A 46 22.89 -19.28 1.35
C ASP A 46 21.47 -19.75 1.78
N LEU A 47 20.82 -19.00 2.68
CA LEU A 47 19.47 -19.25 3.13
C LEU A 47 18.50 -18.81 2.04
N GLU A 48 18.01 -19.80 1.30
CA GLU A 48 16.90 -19.65 0.36
C GLU A 48 15.58 -19.92 1.07
N LEU A 49 14.64 -18.99 0.95
CA LEU A 49 13.26 -19.18 1.37
C LEU A 49 12.44 -19.49 0.11
N LEU A 50 11.97 -20.73 -0.01
CA LEU A 50 11.12 -21.17 -1.14
C LEU A 50 11.76 -20.96 -2.52
N GLY A 51 13.09 -21.09 -2.61
CA GLY A 51 13.85 -20.87 -3.85
C GLY A 51 14.17 -19.40 -4.16
N HIS A 52 13.79 -18.46 -3.28
CA HIS A 52 14.18 -17.06 -3.38
C HIS A 52 15.32 -16.75 -2.41
N PRO A 53 16.44 -16.14 -2.88
CA PRO A 53 17.51 -15.72 -2.00
C PRO A 53 17.01 -14.60 -1.07
N ILE A 54 17.25 -14.73 0.22
CA ILE A 54 16.88 -13.69 1.20
C ILE A 54 17.84 -12.51 1.04
N THR A 55 17.43 -11.57 0.19
CA THR A 55 18.11 -10.30 -0.08
C THR A 55 17.46 -9.15 0.67
N PHE A 56 18.15 -8.01 0.80
CA PHE A 56 17.52 -6.78 1.29
C PHE A 56 16.32 -6.39 0.41
N HIS A 57 16.44 -6.60 -0.90
CA HIS A 57 15.37 -6.40 -1.86
C HIS A 57 14.13 -7.22 -1.50
N PHE A 58 14.28 -8.53 -1.26
CA PHE A 58 13.20 -9.41 -0.83
C PHE A 58 12.56 -8.93 0.48
N LEU A 59 13.37 -8.58 1.48
CA LEU A 59 12.85 -8.12 2.77
C LEU A 59 12.00 -6.85 2.63
N ILE A 60 12.44 -5.89 1.83
CA ILE A 60 11.74 -4.62 1.66
C ILE A 60 10.51 -4.81 0.76
N ASN A 61 10.69 -5.37 -0.44
CA ASN A 61 9.63 -5.43 -1.45
C ASN A 61 8.60 -6.53 -1.19
N ASP A 62 8.97 -7.63 -0.53
CA ASP A 62 8.07 -8.78 -0.37
C ASP A 62 7.60 -8.98 1.07
N LEU A 63 8.26 -8.38 2.07
CA LEU A 63 7.82 -8.43 3.46
C LEU A 63 7.34 -7.07 3.98
N PHE A 64 8.11 -5.99 3.82
CA PHE A 64 7.64 -4.67 4.30
C PHE A 64 6.47 -4.14 3.48
N MET A 65 6.43 -4.39 2.17
CA MET A 65 5.26 -4.04 1.35
C MET A 65 4.00 -4.79 1.75
N VAL A 66 4.12 -6.02 2.29
CA VAL A 66 2.97 -6.75 2.86
C VAL A 66 2.35 -5.95 4.01
N LEU A 67 3.18 -5.38 4.87
CA LEU A 67 2.73 -4.55 5.98
C LEU A 67 2.16 -3.22 5.48
N PHE A 68 2.81 -2.59 4.50
CA PHE A 68 2.35 -1.35 3.89
C PHE A 68 0.97 -1.48 3.26
N PHE A 69 0.78 -2.44 2.34
CA PHE A 69 -0.53 -2.70 1.74
C PHE A 69 -1.51 -3.31 2.73
N GLY A 70 -1.04 -3.96 3.80
CA GLY A 70 -1.86 -4.34 4.94
C GLY A 70 -2.49 -3.12 5.63
N ILE A 71 -1.73 -2.04 5.84
CA ILE A 71 -2.25 -0.78 6.39
C ILE A 71 -3.25 -0.15 5.42
N ALA A 72 -2.91 -0.05 4.13
CA ALA A 72 -3.84 0.45 3.11
C ALA A 72 -5.15 -0.36 3.10
N ALA A 73 -5.07 -1.70 3.16
CA ALA A 73 -6.23 -2.57 3.25
C ALA A 73 -7.07 -2.32 4.52
N VAL A 74 -6.44 -1.98 5.64
CA VAL A 74 -7.15 -1.60 6.88
C VAL A 74 -7.93 -0.31 6.66
N GLU A 75 -7.31 0.70 6.07
CA GLU A 75 -7.93 2.00 5.79
C GLU A 75 -9.11 1.85 4.82
N ILE A 76 -8.93 1.12 3.72
CA ILE A 76 -10.00 0.82 2.75
C ILE A 76 -11.14 0.06 3.43
N THR A 77 -10.83 -0.99 4.20
CA THR A 77 -11.82 -1.79 4.92
C THR A 77 -12.61 -0.95 5.91
N GLN A 78 -11.97 -0.02 6.62
CA GLN A 78 -12.64 0.89 7.55
C GLN A 78 -13.50 1.92 6.81
N ALA A 79 -13.01 2.48 5.71
CA ALA A 79 -13.71 3.49 4.92
C ALA A 79 -15.03 2.96 4.32
N VAL A 80 -15.07 1.68 3.92
CA VAL A 80 -16.28 1.05 3.36
C VAL A 80 -17.25 0.49 4.41
N ARG A 81 -16.82 0.32 5.68
CA ARG A 81 -17.67 -0.20 6.77
C ARG A 81 -18.78 0.80 7.14
N PRO A 82 -19.87 0.35 7.79
CA PRO A 82 -20.94 1.24 8.26
C PRO A 82 -20.40 2.37 9.14
N GLY A 83 -20.67 3.63 8.76
CA GLY A 83 -20.13 4.82 9.42
C GLY A 83 -18.78 5.29 8.90
N GLY A 84 -18.13 4.53 8.01
CA GLY A 84 -16.90 4.92 7.33
C GLY A 84 -17.10 6.02 6.29
N SER A 85 -16.00 6.64 5.88
CA SER A 85 -16.02 7.82 5.00
C SER A 85 -16.51 7.56 3.57
N LEU A 86 -16.43 6.30 3.09
CA LEU A 86 -16.92 5.86 1.79
C LEU A 86 -18.29 5.14 1.88
N ASN A 87 -18.97 5.22 3.03
CA ASN A 87 -20.28 4.62 3.27
C ASN A 87 -21.28 5.68 3.78
N PRO A 88 -22.46 5.88 3.14
CA PRO A 88 -23.01 5.17 1.99
C PRO A 88 -22.26 5.45 0.68
N ILE A 89 -22.48 4.58 -0.31
CA ILE A 89 -21.87 4.67 -1.66
C ILE A 89 -22.03 6.07 -2.28
N SER A 90 -23.11 6.80 -1.97
CA SER A 90 -23.30 8.17 -2.45
C SER A 90 -22.18 9.14 -2.03
N ARG A 91 -21.57 8.94 -0.86
CA ARG A 91 -20.39 9.71 -0.41
C ARG A 91 -19.11 9.28 -1.11
N ALA A 92 -19.03 8.04 -1.57
CA ALA A 92 -17.87 7.52 -2.28
C ALA A 92 -17.78 8.02 -3.73
N ILE A 93 -18.89 8.44 -4.35
CA ILE A 93 -18.91 8.85 -5.77
C ILE A 93 -17.92 9.97 -6.07
N ASN A 94 -17.90 11.03 -5.25
CA ASN A 94 -17.00 12.18 -5.50
C ASN A 94 -15.51 11.79 -5.40
N PRO A 95 -15.04 11.14 -4.31
CA PRO A 95 -13.69 10.60 -4.25
C PRO A 95 -13.37 9.65 -5.41
N LEU A 96 -14.26 8.70 -5.73
CA LEU A 96 -14.03 7.71 -6.79
C LEU A 96 -13.92 8.33 -8.19
N LEU A 97 -14.71 9.36 -8.50
CA LEU A 97 -14.58 10.09 -9.76
C LEU A 97 -13.27 10.89 -9.80
N GLY A 98 -12.88 11.47 -8.66
CA GLY A 98 -11.59 12.14 -8.51
C GLY A 98 -10.41 11.19 -8.76
N THR A 99 -10.42 10.01 -8.14
CA THR A 99 -9.36 9.01 -8.30
C THR A 99 -9.35 8.43 -9.70
N LEU A 100 -10.52 8.20 -10.31
CA LEU A 100 -10.58 7.76 -11.71
C LEU A 100 -9.91 8.78 -12.64
N GLY A 101 -10.13 10.08 -12.43
CA GLY A 101 -9.39 11.13 -13.14
C GLY A 101 -7.89 11.11 -12.82
N GLY A 102 -7.54 10.89 -11.55
CA GLY A 102 -6.17 10.74 -11.06
C GLY A 102 -5.43 9.51 -11.60
N VAL A 103 -6.14 8.49 -12.09
CA VAL A 103 -5.56 7.31 -12.75
C VAL A 103 -5.53 7.50 -14.27
N VAL A 104 -6.68 7.83 -14.88
CA VAL A 104 -6.80 7.96 -16.33
C VAL A 104 -5.93 9.09 -16.88
N GLY A 105 -5.83 10.21 -16.16
CA GLY A 105 -5.03 11.37 -16.56
C GLY A 105 -3.53 11.03 -16.71
N PRO A 106 -2.84 10.62 -15.63
CA PRO A 106 -1.42 10.25 -15.70
C PRO A 106 -1.13 9.11 -16.66
N VAL A 107 -2.01 8.09 -16.75
CA VAL A 107 -1.86 7.01 -17.74
C VAL A 107 -1.94 7.53 -19.17
N GLY A 108 -2.90 8.42 -19.46
CA GLY A 108 -3.04 9.03 -20.77
C GLY A 108 -1.81 9.88 -21.13
N VAL A 109 -1.29 10.66 -20.19
CA VAL A 109 -0.05 11.43 -20.36
C VAL A 109 1.14 10.50 -20.57
N TYR A 110 1.24 9.42 -19.80
CA TYR A 110 2.29 8.42 -19.93
C TYR A 110 2.31 7.81 -21.33
N PHE A 111 1.16 7.33 -21.83
CA PHE A 111 1.11 6.78 -23.18
C PHE A 111 1.39 7.82 -24.27
N ALA A 112 0.86 9.04 -24.13
CA ALA A 112 1.13 10.12 -25.09
C ALA A 112 2.63 10.46 -25.12
N MET A 113 3.26 10.59 -23.96
CA MET A 113 4.69 10.88 -23.85
C MET A 113 5.53 9.72 -24.38
N SER A 114 5.23 8.47 -23.99
CA SER A 114 5.94 7.28 -24.47
C SER A 114 5.86 7.13 -25.99
N TYR A 115 4.72 7.49 -26.59
CA TYR A 115 4.57 7.55 -28.04
C TYR A 115 5.39 8.67 -28.67
N MET A 116 5.41 9.88 -28.07
CA MET A 116 6.12 11.02 -28.64
C MET A 116 7.66 10.96 -28.47
N LEU A 117 8.15 10.36 -27.39
CA LEU A 117 9.57 10.39 -27.00
C LEU A 117 10.41 9.23 -27.56
N HIS A 118 9.81 8.19 -28.13
CA HIS A 118 10.44 7.01 -28.75
C HIS A 118 11.85 6.62 -28.24
N PRO A 119 11.95 5.55 -27.45
CA PRO A 119 12.98 4.56 -27.74
C PRO A 119 12.42 3.13 -27.69
N GLU A 120 12.73 2.36 -28.73
CA GLU A 120 12.73 0.89 -28.69
C GLU A 120 13.38 0.42 -27.38
N PRO A 121 12.77 -0.53 -26.63
CA PRO A 121 11.57 -1.30 -26.96
C PRO A 121 10.29 -0.65 -26.41
N PHE A 122 9.35 -0.33 -27.31
CA PHE A 122 8.05 0.24 -26.95
C PHE A 122 7.23 -0.68 -26.03
N GLU A 123 7.35 -2.00 -26.19
CA GLU A 123 6.63 -2.99 -25.38
C GLU A 123 6.97 -2.90 -23.88
N THR A 124 8.24 -2.74 -23.53
CA THR A 124 8.67 -2.66 -22.12
C THR A 124 8.19 -1.38 -21.44
N VAL A 125 8.06 -0.29 -22.20
CA VAL A 125 7.52 0.96 -21.67
C VAL A 125 6.00 0.83 -21.50
N LEU A 126 5.29 0.17 -22.41
CA LEU A 126 3.84 0.00 -22.29
C LEU A 126 3.42 -0.83 -21.08
N THR A 127 4.22 -1.80 -20.64
CA THR A 127 3.92 -2.58 -19.43
C THR A 127 4.02 -1.75 -18.15
N GLY A 128 4.72 -0.60 -18.17
CA GLY A 128 4.89 0.31 -17.05
C GLY A 128 3.73 1.28 -16.80
N TRP A 129 2.57 1.12 -17.45
CA TRP A 129 1.47 2.10 -17.38
C TRP A 129 0.88 2.35 -15.99
N GLY A 130 1.00 1.39 -15.07
CA GLY A 130 0.59 1.52 -13.66
C GLY A 130 1.60 2.25 -12.76
N VAL A 131 2.82 2.50 -13.24
CA VAL A 131 3.81 3.30 -12.48
C VAL A 131 3.30 4.72 -12.17
N PRO A 132 2.76 5.50 -13.13
CA PRO A 132 2.26 6.86 -12.85
C PRO A 132 0.95 6.90 -12.06
N THR A 133 0.32 5.76 -11.75
CA THR A 133 -0.93 5.73 -10.98
C THR A 133 -0.71 5.59 -9.48
N ALA A 134 0.50 5.26 -9.04
CA ALA A 134 0.80 5.09 -7.62
C ALA A 134 0.93 6.46 -6.92
N THR A 135 0.23 6.62 -5.79
CA THR A 135 0.29 7.82 -4.95
C THR A 135 0.91 7.50 -3.60
N ASP A 136 1.96 8.24 -3.18
CA ASP A 136 2.48 8.16 -1.81
C ASP A 136 1.64 9.06 -0.89
N ILE A 137 0.74 8.44 -0.12
CA ILE A 137 -0.15 9.14 0.82
C ILE A 137 0.61 9.98 1.86
N ALA A 138 1.78 9.51 2.32
CA ALA A 138 2.54 10.18 3.38
C ALA A 138 3.18 11.46 2.87
N LEU A 139 3.70 11.47 1.64
CA LEU A 139 4.24 12.67 1.00
C LEU A 139 3.13 13.62 0.55
N ALA A 140 2.06 13.08 -0.06
CA ALA A 140 0.93 13.88 -0.53
C ALA A 140 0.29 14.65 0.62
N TRP A 141 0.05 13.97 1.75
CA TRP A 141 -0.52 14.59 2.94
C TRP A 141 0.42 15.62 3.59
N LEU A 142 1.72 15.32 3.71
CA LEU A 142 2.72 16.26 4.24
C LEU A 142 2.73 17.57 3.43
N VAL A 143 2.80 17.46 2.11
CA VAL A 143 2.82 18.63 1.22
C VAL A 143 1.51 19.38 1.29
N ALA A 144 0.37 18.69 1.33
CA ALA A 144 -0.94 19.30 1.47
C ALA A 144 -1.06 20.13 2.77
N ARG A 145 -0.58 19.61 3.89
CA ARG A 145 -0.55 20.32 5.18
C ARG A 145 0.33 21.57 5.14
N ILE A 146 1.52 21.47 4.52
CA ILE A 146 2.43 22.60 4.39
C ILE A 146 1.82 23.72 3.52
N VAL A 147 1.14 23.35 2.43
CA VAL A 147 0.61 24.32 1.45
C VAL A 147 -0.72 24.93 1.91
N PHE A 148 -1.67 24.10 2.35
CA PHE A 148 -3.03 24.55 2.68
C PHE A 148 -3.21 24.88 4.16
N GLY A 149 -2.30 24.38 5.02
CA GLY A 149 -2.45 24.42 6.47
C GLY A 149 -3.27 23.25 7.00
N ASP A 150 -2.95 22.84 8.22
CA ASP A 150 -3.47 21.63 8.89
C ASP A 150 -5.00 21.53 8.96
N ARG A 151 -5.70 22.67 8.96
CA ARG A 151 -7.16 22.73 9.14
C ARG A 151 -7.93 22.95 7.85
N HIS A 152 -7.26 22.91 6.70
CA HIS A 152 -7.92 23.19 5.44
C HIS A 152 -8.72 21.97 4.96
N PRO A 153 -10.00 22.13 4.54
CA PRO A 153 -10.84 21.01 4.08
C PRO A 153 -10.26 20.18 2.94
N ALA A 154 -9.34 20.77 2.16
CA ALA A 154 -8.62 20.06 1.09
C ALA A 154 -7.76 18.91 1.62
N VAL A 155 -7.19 19.02 2.83
CA VAL A 155 -6.36 17.95 3.41
C VAL A 155 -7.21 16.71 3.68
N SER A 156 -8.38 16.89 4.31
CA SER A 156 -9.32 15.81 4.56
C SER A 156 -9.85 15.20 3.27
N PHE A 157 -10.13 16.02 2.24
CA PHE A 157 -10.54 15.52 0.93
C PHE A 157 -9.43 14.71 0.24
N LEU A 158 -8.18 15.16 0.31
CA LEU A 158 -7.03 14.45 -0.26
C LEU A 158 -6.77 13.11 0.44
N LEU A 159 -6.98 13.02 1.75
CA LEU A 159 -6.93 11.74 2.47
C LEU A 159 -7.99 10.76 1.97
N LEU A 160 -9.22 11.23 1.74
CA LEU A 160 -10.29 10.38 1.17
C LEU A 160 -9.98 9.93 -0.25
N LEU A 161 -9.38 10.84 -1.05
CA LEU A 161 -8.92 10.54 -2.39
C LEU A 161 -7.82 9.47 -2.35
N ALA A 162 -6.84 9.61 -1.45
CA ALA A 162 -5.72 8.67 -1.32
C ALA A 162 -6.19 7.26 -0.93
N VAL A 163 -7.12 7.12 0.02
CA VAL A 163 -7.67 5.80 0.39
C VAL A 163 -8.40 5.14 -0.79
N ALA A 164 -9.15 5.92 -1.57
CA ALA A 164 -9.81 5.40 -2.76
C ALA A 164 -8.81 5.05 -3.89
N ASP A 165 -7.71 5.80 -3.99
CA ASP A 165 -6.66 5.58 -4.98
C ASP A 165 -5.86 4.31 -4.65
N ASP A 166 -5.50 4.10 -3.38
CA ASP A 166 -4.86 2.87 -2.90
C ASP A 166 -5.71 1.64 -3.20
N ALA A 167 -7.03 1.73 -3.08
CA ALA A 167 -7.92 0.62 -3.44
C ALA A 167 -7.84 0.28 -4.94
N ILE A 168 -7.77 1.30 -5.80
CA ILE A 168 -7.61 1.12 -7.24
C ILE A 168 -6.21 0.58 -7.55
N GLY A 169 -5.16 1.14 -6.93
CA GLY A 169 -3.77 0.72 -7.09
C GLY A 169 -3.54 -0.74 -6.71
N LEU A 170 -4.09 -1.19 -5.57
CA LEU A 170 -4.07 -2.61 -5.19
C LEU A 170 -4.74 -3.50 -6.24
N GLY A 171 -5.86 -3.05 -6.81
CA GLY A 171 -6.54 -3.76 -7.90
C GLY A 171 -5.71 -3.82 -9.18
N ILE A 172 -5.04 -2.72 -9.55
CA ILE A 172 -4.16 -2.66 -10.72
C ILE A 172 -2.99 -3.65 -10.56
N ILE A 173 -2.32 -3.63 -9.41
CA ILE A 173 -1.20 -4.53 -9.12
C ILE A 173 -1.66 -6.01 -9.14
N ALA A 174 -2.81 -6.30 -8.53
CA ALA A 174 -3.34 -7.66 -8.47
C ALA A 174 -3.67 -8.28 -9.83
N VAL A 175 -4.16 -7.48 -10.78
CA VAL A 175 -4.70 -7.96 -12.05
C VAL A 175 -3.67 -7.85 -13.19
N PHE A 176 -2.92 -6.75 -13.24
CA PHE A 176 -2.08 -6.41 -14.39
C PHE A 176 -0.58 -6.66 -14.17
N TYR A 177 -0.16 -6.92 -12.93
CA TYR A 177 1.25 -7.15 -12.58
C TYR A 177 1.50 -8.50 -11.87
N PRO A 178 1.09 -9.65 -12.45
CA PRO A 178 1.60 -10.95 -12.03
C PRO A 178 3.07 -11.14 -12.44
N ASP A 179 3.72 -12.20 -11.96
CA ASP A 179 5.10 -12.54 -12.35
C ASP A 179 5.20 -12.69 -13.89
N PRO A 180 6.06 -11.91 -14.58
CA PRO A 180 6.24 -12.02 -16.02
C PRO A 180 6.84 -13.35 -16.49
N GLN A 181 7.54 -14.08 -15.62
CA GLN A 181 8.33 -15.27 -15.97
C GLN A 181 7.54 -16.58 -15.82
N HIS A 182 6.53 -16.61 -14.95
CA HIS A 182 5.81 -17.83 -14.60
C HIS A 182 4.30 -17.63 -14.73
N PRO A 183 3.56 -18.58 -15.32
CA PRO A 183 2.10 -18.51 -15.38
C PRO A 183 1.50 -18.65 -13.98
N VAL A 184 0.34 -18.01 -13.79
CA VAL A 184 -0.38 -18.04 -12.50
C VAL A 184 -0.83 -19.46 -12.18
N GLU A 185 -0.33 -19.99 -11.07
CA GLU A 185 -0.70 -21.32 -10.57
C GLU A 185 -1.88 -21.23 -9.61
N VAL A 186 -3.10 -21.27 -10.18
CA VAL A 186 -4.37 -21.09 -9.44
C VAL A 186 -4.55 -22.08 -8.28
N TYR A 187 -3.94 -23.26 -8.35
CA TYR A 187 -4.02 -24.26 -7.28
C TYR A 187 -3.52 -23.74 -5.92
N TRP A 188 -2.46 -22.92 -5.93
CA TRP A 188 -1.86 -22.39 -4.70
C TRP A 188 -2.71 -21.32 -4.02
N LEU A 189 -3.68 -20.73 -4.72
CA LEU A 189 -4.70 -19.88 -4.10
C LEU A 189 -5.55 -20.62 -3.05
N GLY A 190 -5.53 -21.96 -3.07
CA GLY A 190 -6.07 -22.77 -1.97
C GLY A 190 -5.44 -22.43 -0.61
N LEU A 191 -4.15 -22.11 -0.55
CA LEU A 191 -3.49 -21.64 0.68
C LEU A 191 -4.02 -20.27 1.12
N THR A 192 -4.27 -19.36 0.18
CA THR A 192 -4.89 -18.07 0.47
C THR A 192 -6.31 -18.24 1.02
N LEU A 193 -7.11 -19.14 0.44
CA LEU A 193 -8.43 -19.48 0.96
C LEU A 193 -8.36 -20.11 2.35
N LEU A 194 -7.38 -20.97 2.62
CA LEU A 194 -7.14 -21.50 3.97
C LEU A 194 -6.72 -20.40 4.95
N GLY A 195 -5.91 -19.44 4.50
CA GLY A 195 -5.57 -18.23 5.26
C GLY A 195 -6.82 -17.44 5.65
N MET A 196 -7.70 -17.16 4.68
CA MET A 196 -8.99 -16.49 4.91
C MET A 196 -9.90 -17.30 5.85
N ALA A 197 -9.99 -18.62 5.68
CA ALA A 197 -10.78 -19.50 6.53
C ALA A 197 -10.26 -19.51 7.98
N SER A 198 -8.94 -19.52 8.17
CA SER A 198 -8.30 -19.42 9.49
C SER A 198 -8.59 -18.08 10.17
N ALA A 199 -8.50 -16.97 9.42
CA ALA A 199 -8.81 -15.63 9.90
C ALA A 199 -10.30 -15.51 10.27
N PHE A 200 -11.18 -16.07 9.45
CA PHE A 200 -12.60 -16.15 9.76
C PHE A 200 -12.87 -17.01 11.01
N GLY A 201 -12.19 -18.14 11.18
CA GLY A 201 -12.27 -18.96 12.38
C GLY A 201 -11.85 -18.20 13.64
N LEU A 202 -10.73 -17.46 13.59
CA LEU A 202 -10.28 -16.59 14.68
C LEU A 202 -11.32 -15.51 15.01
N ARG A 203 -11.96 -14.95 13.98
CA ARG A 203 -13.05 -13.97 14.14
C ARG A 203 -14.26 -14.57 14.83
N LEU A 204 -14.67 -15.78 14.45
CA LEU A 204 -15.78 -16.50 15.10
C LEU A 204 -15.47 -16.82 16.56
N MET A 205 -14.21 -17.12 16.88
CA MET A 205 -13.73 -17.31 18.25
C MET A 205 -13.55 -15.99 19.03
N ASN A 206 -13.90 -14.84 18.41
CA ASN A 206 -13.81 -13.51 19.00
C ASN A 206 -12.38 -13.15 19.48
N VAL A 207 -11.37 -13.68 18.79
CA VAL A 207 -9.96 -13.39 19.07
C VAL A 207 -9.67 -11.95 18.68
N ARG A 208 -9.26 -11.13 19.64
CA ARG A 208 -8.91 -9.72 19.43
C ARG A 208 -7.43 -9.48 19.12
N ASN A 209 -6.59 -10.48 19.28
CA ASN A 209 -5.16 -10.34 19.03
C ASN A 209 -4.88 -10.32 17.52
N PHE A 210 -4.59 -9.12 17.01
CA PHE A 210 -4.24 -8.84 15.62
C PHE A 210 -3.10 -9.72 15.08
N TRP A 211 -2.06 -9.97 15.88
CA TRP A 211 -0.90 -10.73 15.45
C TRP A 211 -1.24 -12.17 15.05
N LEU A 212 -2.27 -12.76 15.64
CA LEU A 212 -2.69 -14.12 15.25
C LEU A 212 -3.27 -14.15 13.84
N TYR A 213 -3.96 -13.09 13.40
CA TYR A 213 -4.48 -13.00 12.04
C TYR A 213 -3.36 -12.85 11.02
N ILE A 214 -2.36 -12.01 11.30
CA ILE A 214 -1.20 -11.87 10.41
C ILE A 214 -0.36 -13.14 10.38
N LEU A 215 0.05 -13.66 11.54
CA LEU A 215 1.00 -14.76 11.60
C LEU A 215 0.42 -16.07 11.07
N ILE A 216 -0.88 -16.30 11.24
CA ILE A 216 -1.54 -17.51 10.74
C ILE A 216 -2.11 -17.24 9.34
N GLY A 217 -3.10 -16.36 9.25
CA GLY A 217 -3.81 -16.08 8.00
C GLY A 217 -2.94 -15.37 6.98
N GLY A 218 -2.19 -14.35 7.41
CA GLY A 218 -1.29 -13.58 6.55
C GLY A 218 -0.16 -14.43 5.98
N THR A 219 0.51 -15.25 6.80
CA THR A 219 1.57 -16.15 6.32
C THR A 219 1.02 -17.18 5.33
N LEU A 220 -0.13 -17.80 5.60
CA LEU A 220 -0.76 -18.74 4.66
C LEU A 220 -1.13 -18.06 3.33
N SER A 221 -1.70 -16.85 3.40
CA SER A 221 -2.02 -16.03 2.23
C SER A 221 -0.78 -15.68 1.42
N TRP A 222 0.28 -15.24 2.10
CA TRP A 222 1.55 -14.86 1.49
C TRP A 222 2.24 -16.04 0.80
N LEU A 223 2.28 -17.21 1.45
CA LEU A 223 2.78 -18.45 0.84
C LEU A 223 1.96 -18.84 -0.40
N GLY A 224 0.64 -18.71 -0.33
CA GLY A 224 -0.25 -18.98 -1.45
C GLY A 224 0.01 -18.06 -2.64
N LEU A 225 0.22 -16.77 -2.40
CA LEU A 225 0.49 -15.79 -3.46
C LEU A 225 1.88 -15.98 -4.09
N ILE A 226 2.93 -16.23 -3.29
CA ILE A 226 4.27 -16.55 -3.81
C ILE A 226 4.20 -17.77 -4.72
N MET A 227 3.62 -18.86 -4.25
CA MET A 227 3.55 -20.10 -5.02
C MET A 227 2.60 -19.99 -6.23
N ALA A 228 1.63 -19.09 -6.19
CA ALA A 228 0.75 -18.79 -7.32
C ALA A 228 1.39 -17.85 -8.36
N HIS A 229 2.63 -17.39 -8.14
CA HIS A 229 3.30 -16.37 -8.97
C HIS A 229 2.53 -15.04 -9.03
N LEU A 230 1.88 -14.67 -7.92
CA LEU A 230 1.18 -13.41 -7.73
C LEU A 230 1.93 -12.53 -6.72
N HIS A 231 1.64 -11.22 -6.74
CA HIS A 231 2.29 -10.25 -5.87
C HIS A 231 2.12 -10.59 -4.37
N PRO A 232 3.20 -10.97 -3.65
CA PRO A 232 3.10 -11.40 -2.25
C PRO A 232 2.65 -10.27 -1.32
N ALA A 233 2.97 -9.03 -1.68
CA ALA A 233 2.60 -7.82 -0.95
C ALA A 233 1.08 -7.69 -0.71
N LEU A 234 0.24 -8.34 -1.52
CA LEU A 234 -1.22 -8.32 -1.38
C LEU A 234 -1.75 -9.30 -0.32
N ALA A 235 -0.88 -10.08 0.33
CA ALA A 235 -1.29 -11.16 1.24
C ALA A 235 -2.27 -10.71 2.32
N LEU A 236 -2.05 -9.54 2.93
CA LEU A 236 -2.90 -9.03 4.00
C LEU A 236 -4.22 -8.44 3.51
N VAL A 237 -4.35 -8.06 2.23
CA VAL A 237 -5.59 -7.56 1.64
C VAL A 237 -6.74 -8.56 1.83
N PHE A 238 -6.43 -9.86 1.72
CA PHE A 238 -7.41 -10.94 1.90
C PHE A 238 -7.73 -11.23 3.38
N ILE A 239 -6.86 -10.86 4.31
CA ILE A 239 -6.95 -11.23 5.73
C ILE A 239 -7.56 -10.12 6.58
N VAL A 240 -7.17 -8.88 6.30
CA VAL A 240 -7.61 -7.68 7.03
C VAL A 240 -9.13 -7.54 7.18
N PRO A 241 -9.98 -7.86 6.18
CA PRO A 241 -11.43 -7.77 6.32
C PRO A 241 -12.01 -8.60 7.48
N PHE A 242 -11.33 -9.67 7.89
CA PHE A 242 -11.73 -10.55 8.99
C PHE A 242 -11.28 -10.06 10.36
N ILE A 243 -10.38 -9.08 10.42
CA ILE A 243 -9.87 -8.53 11.66
C ILE A 243 -10.98 -7.68 12.31
N PRO A 244 -11.30 -7.92 13.60
CA PRO A 244 -12.26 -7.10 14.34
C PRO A 244 -11.78 -5.65 14.37
N ALA A 245 -12.61 -4.69 13.95
CA ALA A 245 -12.31 -3.29 14.24
C ALA A 245 -12.56 -3.02 15.72
N ASP A 246 -11.59 -2.38 16.37
CA ASP A 246 -11.84 -1.69 17.61
C ASP A 246 -12.34 -0.28 17.26
N ASN A 247 -13.64 -0.04 17.47
CA ASN A 247 -14.28 1.25 17.16
C ASN A 247 -13.65 2.42 17.95
N SER A 248 -12.87 2.17 19.00
CA SER A 248 -12.42 3.21 19.93
C SER A 248 -11.13 3.94 19.54
N ARG A 249 -10.32 3.41 18.60
CA ARG A 249 -8.92 3.86 18.42
C ARG A 249 -8.63 4.60 17.12
N HIS A 250 -9.42 4.41 16.06
CA HIS A 250 -9.22 5.07 14.77
C HIS A 250 -10.20 6.23 14.51
N GLU A 251 -11.32 6.32 15.25
CA GLU A 251 -12.12 7.55 15.29
C GLU A 251 -11.23 8.76 15.68
N GLN A 252 -10.22 8.59 16.53
CA GLN A 252 -9.38 9.71 16.96
C GLN A 252 -8.36 10.20 15.90
N LEU A 253 -7.96 9.38 14.92
CA LEU A 253 -6.96 9.82 13.91
C LEU A 253 -7.60 10.54 12.72
N PHE A 254 -8.88 10.26 12.43
CA PHE A 254 -9.58 10.85 11.27
C PHE A 254 -10.95 11.47 11.59
N ALA A 255 -11.64 11.07 12.66
CA ALA A 255 -12.92 11.69 13.05
C ALA A 255 -12.71 13.02 13.80
N ASP A 256 -11.56 13.21 14.48
CA ASP A 256 -11.20 14.53 15.04
C ASP A 256 -11.00 15.58 13.93
N GLU A 257 -10.70 15.18 12.68
CA GLU A 257 -10.58 16.10 11.53
C GLU A 257 -11.84 16.16 10.65
N VAL A 258 -12.53 15.03 10.43
CA VAL A 258 -13.69 14.98 9.52
C VAL A 258 -15.00 15.41 10.21
N SER A 259 -15.14 15.23 11.53
CA SER A 259 -16.39 15.57 12.23
C SER A 259 -16.64 17.06 12.40
N ASP A 260 -15.59 17.91 12.30
CA ASP A 260 -15.74 19.34 12.59
C ASP A 260 -15.99 20.20 11.32
N HIS A 261 -15.68 19.72 10.10
CA HIS A 261 -15.57 20.62 8.94
C HIS A 261 -16.14 20.10 7.60
N SER A 262 -17.23 19.32 7.60
CA SER A 262 -17.96 19.03 6.35
C SER A 262 -18.79 20.23 5.88
N PRO A 263 -18.48 20.87 4.73
CA PRO A 263 -19.40 21.83 4.10
C PRO A 263 -20.59 21.15 3.39
N LEU A 264 -20.65 19.81 3.37
CA LEU A 264 -21.72 19.04 2.70
C LEU A 264 -22.90 18.68 3.62
N VAL A 265 -22.98 19.32 4.80
CA VAL A 265 -24.12 19.21 5.74
C VAL A 265 -24.76 20.60 5.99
N GLN A 266 -24.57 21.55 5.08
CA GLN A 266 -25.44 22.75 5.01
C GLN A 266 -26.36 22.67 3.81
#